data_AF-A0A814JDX2-F1
#
_entry.id   AF-A0A814JDX2-F1
#
_cell.length_a   1.000
_cell.length_b   1.000
_cell.length_c   1.000
_cell.angle_alpha   90.00
_cell.angle_beta   90.00
_cell.angle_gamma   90.00
#
_symmetry.space_group_name_H-M   'P 1'
#
loop_
_entity.id
_entity.type
_entity.pdbx_description
1 polymer ?
#
loop_
_entity_poly.entity_id
_entity_poly.type
_entity_poly.pdbx_seq_one_letter_code
_entity_poly.pdbx_strand_id
1 'polypeptide(L)'
;MTSSSSSSFLVSPLPPTGNNCRIELAGFDLWTGIHIDNVFVYPSEINIDQFKEALGRTLSLWPLVAGHVRAEDNEHYFIEMSDNPIPVTLVFDNDLNKWPRDSNVIVELSENVLSPYVDEIRVIDLADNSQDEPLVRLKLTHIVQSGEWVLGVTGINEMRRQYNSPMYVKVFDIESLSTYLRQAAIGILFERAERTKHEPDEHDIALQLAAELADTLGDELRRHMNGRIGEQPNDN
;
A
#
# COMPACT_ATOMS: atom_id res chain seq x y z
N MET A 1 -28.48 4.57 16.62
CA MET A 1 -27.08 4.50 17.11
C MET A 1 -26.68 3.04 17.03
N THR A 2 -26.19 2.65 15.87
CA THR A 2 -25.67 1.31 15.61
C THR A 2 -24.18 1.32 15.94
N SER A 3 -23.71 0.29 16.65
CA SER A 3 -22.34 0.20 17.14
C SER A 3 -21.52 -0.65 16.18
N SER A 4 -20.76 -0.03 15.28
CA SER A 4 -19.63 -0.70 14.64
C SER A 4 -18.58 -0.98 15.71
N SER A 5 -18.16 -2.24 15.89
CA SER A 5 -16.98 -2.54 16.70
C SER A 5 -15.74 -2.32 15.86
N SER A 6 -14.76 -1.62 16.43
CA SER A 6 -13.45 -1.39 15.82
C SER A 6 -12.37 -1.87 16.77
N SER A 7 -11.37 -2.53 16.20
CA SER A 7 -10.15 -2.95 16.89
C SER A 7 -8.95 -2.65 15.99
N SER A 8 -7.76 -2.60 16.54
CA SER A 8 -6.54 -2.43 15.75
C SER A 8 -5.48 -3.43 16.18
N PHE A 9 -4.61 -3.79 15.24
CA PHE A 9 -3.41 -4.58 15.51
C PHE A 9 -2.24 -4.08 14.69
N LEU A 10 -1.05 -4.46 15.12
CA LEU A 10 0.22 -4.07 14.53
C LEU A 10 0.81 -5.26 13.77
N VAL A 11 1.39 -5.03 12.59
CA VAL A 11 2.08 -6.06 11.80
C VAL A 11 3.50 -5.62 11.49
N SER A 12 4.47 -6.35 12.01
CA SER A 12 5.90 -6.15 11.75
C SER A 12 6.38 -7.00 10.57
N PRO A 13 7.50 -6.61 9.92
CA PRO A 13 8.21 -7.47 8.98
C PRO A 13 8.59 -8.84 9.56
N LEU A 14 8.43 -9.91 8.78
CA LEU A 14 8.78 -11.30 9.10
C LEU A 14 9.57 -12.00 7.97
N PRO A 15 10.90 -12.19 8.10
CA PRO A 15 11.75 -11.79 9.23
C PRO A 15 11.99 -10.27 9.27
N PRO A 16 12.48 -9.73 10.41
CA PRO A 16 13.00 -8.37 10.45
C PRO A 16 14.03 -8.16 9.33
N THR A 17 13.94 -7.04 8.64
CA THR A 17 14.81 -6.68 7.52
C THR A 17 16.21 -6.30 7.98
N GLY A 18 16.35 -5.81 9.22
CA GLY A 18 17.62 -5.29 9.75
C GLY A 18 18.14 -4.06 9.00
N ASN A 19 17.34 -3.50 8.08
CA ASN A 19 17.72 -2.42 7.19
C ASN A 19 17.29 -1.09 7.82
N ASN A 20 18.11 -0.56 8.72
CA ASN A 20 17.95 0.80 9.24
C ASN A 20 18.48 1.81 8.22
N CYS A 21 17.75 1.97 7.12
CA CYS A 21 18.08 2.90 6.06
C CYS A 21 17.16 4.11 6.13
N ARG A 22 17.74 5.30 5.89
CA ARG A 22 17.01 6.56 5.88
C ARG A 22 17.12 7.20 4.50
N ILE A 23 16.00 7.71 4.01
CA ILE A 23 15.93 8.48 2.76
C ILE A 23 15.46 9.87 3.13
N GLU A 24 16.31 10.87 2.91
CA GLU A 24 15.93 12.27 3.07
C GLU A 24 14.96 12.68 1.95
N LEU A 25 13.86 13.34 2.34
CA LEU A 25 12.86 13.88 1.45
C LEU A 25 13.18 15.36 1.18
N ALA A 26 13.05 15.80 -0.07
CA ALA A 26 13.21 17.21 -0.38
C ALA A 26 11.99 17.96 0.19
N GLY A 27 12.17 19.10 0.87
CA GLY A 27 11.09 19.76 1.64
C GLY A 27 9.77 20.05 0.88
N PHE A 28 9.77 20.10 -0.45
CA PHE A 28 8.55 20.27 -1.28
C PHE A 28 7.77 18.95 -1.52
N ASP A 29 8.40 17.81 -1.30
CA ASP A 29 7.82 16.46 -1.51
C ASP A 29 6.67 16.21 -0.50
N LEU A 30 6.84 16.66 0.74
CA LEU A 30 5.85 16.48 1.81
C LEU A 30 4.70 17.49 1.82
N TRP A 31 4.90 18.65 1.19
CA TRP A 31 3.95 19.76 1.26
C TRP A 31 2.60 19.49 0.58
N THR A 32 2.47 18.40 -0.17
CA THR A 32 1.24 18.19 -0.92
C THR A 32 0.11 17.58 -0.08
N GLY A 33 0.36 16.97 1.08
CA GLY A 33 -0.70 16.36 1.91
C GLY A 33 -1.57 15.32 1.16
N ILE A 34 -1.17 14.98 -0.06
CA ILE A 34 -1.88 14.02 -0.89
C ILE A 34 -1.52 12.65 -0.28
N HIS A 35 -2.53 11.81 -0.14
CA HIS A 35 -2.38 10.40 0.11
C HIS A 35 -3.10 9.65 -1.01
N ILE A 36 -2.75 8.39 -1.19
CA ILE A 36 -3.43 7.50 -2.13
C ILE A 36 -4.29 6.56 -1.30
N ASP A 37 -5.60 6.62 -1.49
CA ASP A 37 -6.48 5.58 -0.99
C ASP A 37 -6.85 4.61 -2.10
N ASN A 38 -6.73 3.33 -1.79
CA ASN A 38 -7.23 2.25 -2.61
C ASN A 38 -8.17 1.39 -1.77
N VAL A 39 -9.24 0.90 -2.40
CA VAL A 39 -10.18 -0.01 -1.76
C VAL A 39 -10.32 -1.25 -2.61
N PHE A 40 -10.19 -2.40 -1.95
CA PHE A 40 -10.27 -3.73 -2.53
C PHE A 40 -11.42 -4.46 -1.85
N VAL A 41 -12.24 -5.20 -2.61
CA VAL A 41 -13.38 -5.94 -2.07
C VAL A 41 -13.20 -7.42 -2.37
N TYR A 42 -13.43 -8.26 -1.39
CA TYR A 42 -13.26 -9.71 -1.45
C TYR A 42 -14.60 -10.36 -1.12
N PRO A 43 -15.12 -11.25 -1.99
CA PRO A 43 -16.38 -11.96 -1.76
C PRO A 43 -16.25 -13.12 -0.76
N SER A 44 -15.08 -13.30 -0.16
CA SER A 44 -14.74 -14.45 0.68
C SER A 44 -14.06 -14.00 1.96
N GLU A 45 -14.15 -14.86 2.97
CA GLU A 45 -13.59 -14.59 4.30
C GLU A 45 -12.07 -14.40 4.23
N ILE A 46 -11.58 -13.33 4.84
CA ILE A 46 -10.15 -13.12 5.07
C ILE A 46 -9.78 -13.76 6.42
N ASN A 47 -8.95 -14.80 6.38
CA ASN A 47 -8.35 -15.34 7.59
C ASN A 47 -7.32 -14.34 8.14
N ILE A 48 -7.63 -13.71 9.29
CA ILE A 48 -6.81 -12.64 9.87
C ILE A 48 -5.39 -13.10 10.22
N ASP A 49 -5.21 -14.35 10.67
CA ASP A 49 -3.89 -14.85 11.04
C ASP A 49 -3.02 -15.10 9.80
N GLN A 50 -3.60 -15.67 8.74
CA GLN A 50 -2.92 -15.81 7.45
C GLN A 50 -2.62 -14.45 6.82
N PHE A 51 -3.53 -13.49 6.95
CA PHE A 51 -3.31 -12.12 6.47
C PHE A 51 -2.14 -11.46 7.19
N LYS A 52 -2.07 -11.55 8.53
CA LYS A 52 -0.95 -11.01 9.32
C LYS A 52 0.38 -11.63 8.91
N GLU A 53 0.42 -12.94 8.74
CA GLU A 53 1.63 -13.66 8.32
C GLU A 53 2.08 -13.23 6.90
N ALA A 54 1.15 -13.22 5.95
CA ALA A 54 1.42 -12.81 4.57
C ALA A 54 1.87 -11.35 4.48
N LEU A 55 1.21 -10.46 5.22
CA LEU A 55 1.58 -9.05 5.29
C LEU A 55 2.97 -8.88 5.93
N GLY A 56 3.26 -9.56 7.04
CA GLY A 56 4.59 -9.52 7.66
C GLY A 56 5.70 -9.95 6.70
N ARG A 57 5.50 -11.05 5.97
CA ARG A 57 6.45 -11.48 4.91
C ARG A 57 6.59 -10.45 3.79
N THR A 58 5.47 -9.83 3.40
CA THR A 58 5.47 -8.78 2.37
C THR A 58 6.29 -7.58 2.84
N LEU A 59 6.09 -7.12 4.07
CA LEU A 59 6.84 -5.99 4.63
C LEU A 59 8.35 -6.25 4.71
N SER A 60 8.77 -7.51 4.88
CA SER A 60 10.19 -7.88 4.80
C SER A 60 10.80 -7.74 3.42
N LEU A 61 10.01 -7.99 2.38
CA LEU A 61 10.42 -7.81 0.99
C LEU A 61 10.38 -6.33 0.58
N TRP A 62 9.61 -5.52 1.30
CA TRP A 62 9.39 -4.10 1.01
C TRP A 62 9.64 -3.21 2.24
N PRO A 63 10.90 -3.08 2.70
CA PRO A 63 11.22 -2.30 3.89
C PRO A 63 10.74 -0.85 3.83
N LEU A 64 10.67 -0.28 2.62
CA LEU A 64 10.14 1.07 2.40
C LEU A 64 8.66 1.19 2.77
N VAL A 65 7.84 0.18 2.47
CA VAL A 65 6.40 0.19 2.79
C VAL A 65 6.17 0.11 4.30
N ALA A 66 7.06 -0.58 5.01
CA ALA A 66 7.11 -0.62 6.47
C ALA A 66 7.76 0.63 7.10
N GLY A 67 8.25 1.57 6.28
CA GLY A 67 8.92 2.76 6.75
C GLY A 67 7.97 3.77 7.37
N HIS A 68 8.55 4.70 8.11
CA HIS A 68 7.83 5.80 8.75
C HIS A 68 8.40 7.13 8.30
N VAL A 69 7.54 8.14 8.19
CA VAL A 69 7.99 9.52 7.99
C VAL A 69 8.35 10.13 9.33
N ARG A 70 9.53 10.74 9.39
CA ARG A 70 10.03 11.46 10.55
C ARG A 70 10.48 12.85 10.15
N ALA A 71 10.15 13.83 10.97
CA ALA A 71 10.67 15.19 10.87
C ALA A 71 11.86 15.34 11.83
N GLU A 72 12.96 15.90 11.34
CA GLU A 72 14.14 16.28 12.11
C GLU A 72 14.35 17.79 11.92
N ASP A 73 14.43 18.54 13.02
CA ASP A 73 14.68 19.99 13.04
C ASP A 73 13.71 20.87 12.21
N ASN A 74 12.46 20.45 12.00
CA ASN A 74 11.40 21.13 11.22
C ASN A 74 11.66 21.35 9.72
N GLU A 75 12.90 21.20 9.26
CA GLU A 75 13.29 21.49 7.88
C GLU A 75 13.71 20.23 7.12
N HIS A 76 14.09 19.18 7.84
CA HIS A 76 14.51 17.91 7.27
C HIS A 76 13.49 16.84 7.56
N TYR A 77 13.18 16.04 6.55
CA TYR A 77 12.25 14.94 6.71
C TYR A 77 12.85 13.68 6.11
N PHE A 78 12.58 12.56 6.75
CA PHE A 78 13.15 11.29 6.38
C PHE A 78 12.06 10.24 6.29
N ILE A 79 12.17 9.37 5.30
CA ILE A 79 11.61 8.04 5.39
C ILE A 79 12.63 7.17 6.12
N GLU A 80 12.29 6.73 7.33
CA GLU A 80 13.06 5.75 8.06
C GLU A 80 12.49 4.36 7.80
N MET A 81 13.19 3.57 7.00
CA MET A 81 12.98 2.13 6.90
C MET A 81 13.44 1.53 8.22
N SER A 82 12.47 1.11 9.01
CA SER A 82 12.69 0.46 10.28
C SER A 82 11.82 -0.78 10.30
N ASP A 83 12.19 -1.80 11.09
CA ASP A 83 11.33 -2.96 11.31
C ASP A 83 10.10 -2.62 12.20
N ASN A 84 9.68 -1.36 12.18
CA ASN A 84 8.52 -0.86 12.89
C ASN A 84 7.25 -1.50 12.28
N PRO A 85 6.28 -1.84 13.14
CA PRO A 85 5.03 -2.37 12.65
C PRO A 85 4.14 -1.30 12.04
N ILE A 86 3.40 -1.66 10.99
CA ILE A 86 2.32 -0.83 10.45
C ILE A 86 0.99 -1.15 11.15
N PRO A 87 0.09 -0.16 11.30
CA PRO A 87 -1.22 -0.37 11.88
C PRO A 87 -2.20 -0.96 10.87
N VAL A 88 -3.01 -1.90 11.36
CA VAL A 88 -4.16 -2.45 10.64
C VAL A 88 -5.40 -2.26 11.52
N THR A 89 -6.36 -1.49 11.01
CA THR A 89 -7.66 -1.27 11.65
C THR A 89 -8.64 -2.34 11.18
N LEU A 90 -9.32 -3.02 12.09
CA LEU A 90 -10.34 -4.03 11.80
C LEU A 90 -11.71 -3.56 12.28
N VAL A 91 -12.66 -3.49 11.36
CA VAL A 91 -14.04 -3.02 11.58
C VAL A 91 -15.03 -4.10 11.19
N PHE A 92 -16.06 -4.29 12.01
CA PHE A 92 -17.22 -5.10 11.66
C PHE A 92 -18.41 -4.18 11.37
N ASP A 93 -18.79 -4.09 10.10
CA ASP A 93 -19.91 -3.30 9.63
C ASP A 93 -21.18 -4.16 9.64
N ASN A 94 -22.09 -3.84 10.56
CA ASN A 94 -23.38 -4.52 10.71
C ASN A 94 -24.51 -3.78 9.99
N ASP A 95 -24.25 -2.55 9.52
CA ASP A 95 -25.24 -1.64 8.97
C ASP A 95 -25.36 -1.81 7.46
N LEU A 96 -24.24 -2.12 6.79
CA LEU A 96 -24.21 -2.38 5.37
C LEU A 96 -24.63 -3.82 5.05
N ASN A 97 -25.61 -3.97 4.15
CA ASN A 97 -26.10 -5.30 3.75
C ASN A 97 -25.13 -6.04 2.82
N LYS A 98 -24.52 -5.31 1.88
CA LYS A 98 -23.54 -5.78 0.91
C LYS A 98 -22.75 -4.58 0.38
N TRP A 99 -21.60 -4.80 -0.23
CA TRP A 99 -20.87 -3.77 -0.93
C TRP A 99 -21.78 -3.11 -2.00
N PRO A 100 -21.94 -1.78 -1.99
CA PRO A 100 -22.98 -1.11 -2.76
C PRO A 100 -22.69 -1.01 -4.26
N ARG A 101 -21.63 -1.66 -4.77
CA ARG A 101 -21.18 -1.48 -6.16
C ARG A 101 -20.86 -2.82 -6.81
N ASP A 102 -21.52 -3.05 -7.94
CA ASP A 102 -21.43 -4.31 -8.68
C ASP A 102 -20.24 -4.36 -9.67
N SER A 103 -19.33 -3.37 -9.70
CA SER A 103 -18.15 -3.36 -10.59
C SER A 103 -17.01 -2.43 -10.15
N ASN A 104 -15.85 -2.53 -10.83
CA ASN A 104 -14.68 -1.67 -10.69
C ASN A 104 -15.04 -0.20 -11.01
N VAL A 105 -15.45 0.58 -10.00
CA VAL A 105 -15.82 1.98 -10.18
C VAL A 105 -14.66 2.88 -9.80
N ILE A 106 -14.12 3.61 -10.77
CA ILE A 106 -13.26 4.77 -10.50
C ILE A 106 -14.15 5.84 -9.87
N VAL A 107 -13.84 6.23 -8.63
CA VAL A 107 -14.59 7.26 -7.91
C VAL A 107 -13.81 8.55 -8.01
N GLU A 108 -14.51 9.64 -8.31
CA GLU A 108 -13.91 10.95 -8.23
C GLU A 108 -13.68 11.33 -6.75
N LEU A 109 -12.51 11.88 -6.46
CA LEU A 109 -12.06 12.26 -5.10
C LEU A 109 -13.07 13.17 -4.36
N SER A 110 -13.89 13.91 -5.10
CA SER A 110 -14.88 14.86 -4.59
C SER A 110 -16.02 14.22 -3.79
N GLU A 111 -16.31 12.94 -4.00
CA GLU A 111 -17.48 12.30 -3.38
C GLU A 111 -17.20 11.67 -2.01
N ASN A 112 -15.92 11.55 -1.61
CA ASN A 112 -15.45 10.99 -0.33
C ASN A 112 -16.11 9.66 0.13
N VAL A 113 -16.65 8.89 -0.81
CA VAL A 113 -17.44 7.68 -0.54
C VAL A 113 -16.59 6.56 0.07
N LEU A 114 -15.26 6.62 -0.11
CA LEU A 114 -14.32 5.62 0.38
C LEU A 114 -13.82 5.90 1.79
N SER A 115 -13.99 7.11 2.33
CA SER A 115 -13.55 7.49 3.69
C SER A 115 -13.95 6.49 4.78
N PRO A 116 -15.15 5.86 4.77
CA PRO A 116 -15.51 4.90 5.82
C PRO A 116 -14.67 3.62 5.77
N TYR A 117 -14.00 3.32 4.65
CA TYR A 117 -13.29 2.07 4.40
C TYR A 117 -11.77 2.21 4.42
N VAL A 118 -11.25 3.43 4.55
CA VAL A 118 -9.81 3.72 4.60
C VAL A 118 -9.44 4.26 5.98
N ASP A 119 -8.14 4.23 6.30
CA ASP A 119 -7.60 4.76 7.55
C ASP A 119 -6.60 5.87 7.18
N GLU A 120 -7.04 7.11 7.31
CA GLU A 120 -6.31 8.28 6.82
C GLU A 120 -4.96 8.44 7.51
N ILE A 121 -3.92 8.71 6.72
CA ILE A 121 -2.61 9.11 7.22
C ILE A 121 -2.67 10.57 7.67
N ARG A 122 -2.23 10.83 8.90
CA ARG A 122 -2.33 12.17 9.50
C ARG A 122 -1.08 12.99 9.21
N VAL A 123 -0.93 13.40 7.95
CA VAL A 123 0.23 14.19 7.50
C VAL A 123 0.36 15.51 8.26
N ILE A 124 -0.75 16.12 8.69
CA ILE A 124 -0.75 17.38 9.45
C ILE A 124 -0.03 17.23 10.79
N ASP A 125 -0.07 16.05 11.41
CA ASP A 125 0.56 15.79 12.70
C ASP A 125 2.11 15.69 12.59
N LEU A 126 2.65 15.57 11.37
CA LEU A 126 4.10 15.56 11.12
C LEU A 126 4.76 16.93 11.36
N ALA A 127 4.01 18.03 11.22
CA ALA A 127 4.53 19.38 11.45
C ALA A 127 4.80 19.67 12.94
N ASP A 128 4.19 18.90 13.85
CA ASP A 128 4.30 19.10 15.30
C ASP A 128 5.48 18.31 15.92
N ASN A 129 6.42 17.79 15.10
CA ASN A 129 7.64 17.06 15.51
C ASN A 129 7.42 15.87 16.47
N SER A 130 6.21 15.36 16.60
CA SER A 130 5.87 14.44 17.71
C SER A 130 5.44 13.04 17.29
N GLN A 131 5.31 12.75 15.99
CA GLN A 131 4.71 11.49 15.54
C GLN A 131 5.58 10.76 14.51
N ASP A 132 5.80 9.48 14.80
CA ASP A 132 6.36 8.48 13.90
C ASP A 132 5.22 7.93 13.03
N GLU A 133 4.88 8.62 11.94
CA GLU A 133 3.71 8.26 11.12
C GLU A 133 4.08 7.18 10.09
N PRO A 134 3.37 6.04 10.05
CA PRO A 134 3.64 4.98 9.08
C PRO A 134 3.35 5.46 7.65
N LEU A 135 4.16 4.99 6.70
CA LEU A 135 3.95 5.30 5.27
C LEU A 135 2.68 4.68 4.70
N VAL A 136 2.23 3.57 5.28
CA VAL A 136 1.03 2.84 4.88
C VAL A 136 0.18 2.48 6.09
N ARG A 137 -1.12 2.72 5.97
CA ARG A 137 -2.16 2.26 6.91
C ARG A 137 -3.10 1.32 6.17
N LEU A 138 -3.55 0.28 6.87
CA LEU A 138 -4.50 -0.68 6.32
C LEU A 138 -5.77 -0.69 7.16
N LYS A 139 -6.91 -0.88 6.50
CA LYS A 139 -8.20 -1.05 7.15
C LYS A 139 -8.95 -2.21 6.54
N LEU A 140 -9.28 -3.20 7.36
CA LEU A 140 -10.12 -4.33 7.02
C LEU A 140 -11.53 -4.08 7.56
N THR A 141 -12.52 -4.00 6.69
CA THR A 141 -13.93 -3.90 7.06
C THR A 141 -14.66 -5.17 6.62
N HIS A 142 -15.18 -5.92 7.58
CA HIS A 142 -16.04 -7.07 7.31
C HIS A 142 -17.51 -6.64 7.31
N ILE A 143 -18.18 -6.81 6.16
CA ILE A 143 -19.60 -6.52 5.99
C ILE A 143 -20.39 -7.75 6.45
N VAL A 144 -20.81 -7.74 7.71
CA VAL A 144 -21.31 -8.93 8.42
C VAL A 144 -22.50 -9.59 7.71
N GLN A 145 -23.38 -8.81 7.11
CA GLN A 145 -24.58 -9.33 6.46
C GLN A 145 -24.31 -10.08 5.15
N SER A 146 -23.28 -9.69 4.40
CA SER A 146 -22.92 -10.32 3.12
C SER A 146 -21.77 -11.32 3.24
N GLY A 147 -20.95 -11.21 4.28
CA GLY A 147 -19.69 -11.93 4.41
C GLY A 147 -18.54 -11.35 3.58
N GLU A 148 -18.76 -10.22 2.89
CA GLU A 148 -17.73 -9.55 2.09
C GLU A 148 -16.71 -8.84 2.98
N TRP A 149 -15.47 -8.82 2.53
CA TRP A 149 -14.37 -8.10 3.16
C TRP A 149 -13.89 -6.95 2.29
N VAL A 150 -13.65 -5.80 2.90
CA VAL A 150 -13.14 -4.61 2.24
C VAL A 150 -11.77 -4.28 2.84
N LEU A 151 -10.73 -4.21 2.02
CA LEU A 151 -9.41 -3.73 2.41
C LEU A 151 -9.22 -2.31 1.87
N GLY A 152 -9.19 -1.33 2.76
CA GLY A 152 -8.67 0.00 2.50
C GLY A 152 -7.15 0.04 2.69
N VAL A 153 -6.47 0.68 1.76
CA VAL A 153 -5.03 0.93 1.80
C VAL A 153 -4.83 2.42 1.61
N THR A 154 -4.26 3.07 2.61
CA THR A 154 -3.86 4.48 2.53
C THR A 154 -2.34 4.55 2.57
N GLY A 155 -1.74 5.31 1.65
CA GLY A 155 -0.30 5.53 1.59
C GLY A 155 0.07 6.97 1.27
N ILE A 156 1.23 7.45 1.73
CA ILE A 156 1.70 8.80 1.41
C ILE A 156 2.02 8.91 -0.09
N ASN A 157 1.58 10.01 -0.69
CA ASN A 157 1.64 10.27 -2.13
C ASN A 157 3.04 10.51 -2.69
N GLU A 158 4.09 10.48 -1.87
CA GLU A 158 5.44 10.45 -2.42
C GLU A 158 5.66 9.19 -3.27
N MET A 159 4.87 8.13 -3.04
CA MET A 159 4.78 6.99 -3.96
C MET A 159 4.07 7.29 -5.31
N ARG A 160 3.40 8.46 -5.48
CA ARG A 160 2.56 8.81 -6.65
C ARG A 160 3.17 9.82 -7.62
N ARG A 161 4.16 10.64 -7.25
CA ARG A 161 4.71 11.66 -8.19
C ARG A 161 5.16 11.06 -9.53
N GLN A 162 5.30 9.74 -9.62
CA GLN A 162 5.66 8.99 -10.81
C GLN A 162 4.49 8.39 -11.63
N TYR A 163 3.24 8.42 -11.14
CA TYR A 163 2.11 7.79 -11.82
C TYR A 163 0.93 8.74 -11.98
N ASN A 164 0.70 9.15 -13.23
CA ASN A 164 -0.41 10.00 -13.68
C ASN A 164 -1.75 9.23 -13.70
N SER A 165 -2.11 8.62 -12.58
CA SER A 165 -3.22 7.67 -12.47
C SER A 165 -4.32 8.22 -11.55
N PRO A 166 -5.60 8.24 -11.98
CA PRO A 166 -6.74 8.55 -11.11
C PRO A 166 -6.87 7.51 -9.97
N MET A 167 -7.58 7.87 -8.90
CA MET A 167 -7.88 6.98 -7.77
C MET A 167 -8.69 5.77 -8.27
N TYR A 168 -8.22 4.54 -8.02
CA TYR A 168 -8.91 3.33 -8.48
C TYR A 168 -9.51 2.56 -7.30
N VAL A 169 -10.81 2.28 -7.35
CA VAL A 169 -11.37 1.10 -6.67
C VAL A 169 -11.25 -0.03 -7.67
N LYS A 170 -10.41 -1.02 -7.37
CA LYS A 170 -10.32 -2.23 -8.16
C LYS A 170 -10.54 -3.40 -7.23
N VAL A 171 -11.49 -4.25 -7.59
CA VAL A 171 -11.65 -5.58 -7.02
C VAL A 171 -10.45 -6.39 -7.49
N PHE A 172 -9.56 -6.75 -6.58
CA PHE A 172 -8.39 -7.53 -6.92
C PHE A 172 -8.28 -8.79 -6.05
N ASP A 173 -7.54 -9.77 -6.56
CA ASP A 173 -6.94 -10.84 -5.76
C ASP A 173 -5.68 -10.33 -5.03
N ILE A 174 -5.20 -11.09 -4.04
CA ILE A 174 -3.98 -10.77 -3.28
C ILE A 174 -2.74 -10.63 -4.20
N GLU A 175 -2.70 -11.35 -5.32
CA GLU A 175 -1.58 -11.31 -6.29
C GLU A 175 -1.45 -9.94 -6.96
N SER A 176 -2.56 -9.22 -7.11
CA SER A 176 -2.56 -7.89 -7.68
C SER A 176 -2.04 -6.80 -6.73
N LEU A 177 -2.13 -7.00 -5.41
CA LEU A 177 -1.52 -6.10 -4.42
C LEU A 177 0.02 -6.19 -4.52
N SER A 178 0.56 -7.40 -4.62
CA SER A 178 1.99 -7.64 -4.91
C SER A 178 2.43 -6.91 -6.19
N THR A 179 1.63 -7.03 -7.25
CA THR A 179 1.87 -6.33 -8.53
C THR A 179 1.90 -4.81 -8.35
N TYR A 180 0.95 -4.24 -7.62
CA TYR A 180 0.90 -2.80 -7.36
C TYR A 180 2.12 -2.31 -6.55
N LEU A 181 2.48 -3.02 -5.48
CA LEU A 181 3.64 -2.67 -4.66
C LEU A 181 4.96 -2.76 -5.46
N ARG A 182 5.10 -3.78 -6.32
CA ARG A 182 6.24 -3.90 -7.25
C ARG A 182 6.33 -2.73 -8.22
N GLN A 183 5.20 -2.32 -8.82
CA GLN A 183 5.16 -1.18 -9.72
C GLN A 183 5.57 0.11 -9.00
N ALA A 184 5.07 0.33 -7.77
CA ALA A 184 5.47 1.48 -6.97
C ALA A 184 6.99 1.49 -6.72
N ALA A 185 7.57 0.35 -6.35
CA ALA A 185 9.00 0.26 -6.03
C ALA A 185 9.94 0.39 -7.24
N ILE A 186 9.56 -0.14 -8.41
CA ILE A 186 10.30 0.09 -9.66
C ILE A 186 10.38 1.59 -9.93
N GLY A 187 9.28 2.31 -9.74
CA GLY A 187 9.25 3.76 -9.84
C GLY A 187 10.29 4.40 -8.93
N ILE A 188 10.23 4.12 -7.62
CA ILE A 188 11.13 4.71 -6.62
C ILE A 188 12.61 4.53 -7.00
N LEU A 189 12.98 3.36 -7.53
CA LEU A 189 14.35 3.08 -7.98
C LEU A 189 14.76 3.89 -9.21
N PHE A 190 13.87 4.09 -10.18
CA PHE A 190 14.14 4.99 -11.31
C PHE A 190 14.33 6.44 -10.84
N GLU A 191 13.60 6.90 -9.82
CA GLU A 191 13.81 8.24 -9.28
C GLU A 191 15.15 8.39 -8.61
N ARG A 192 15.51 7.39 -7.79
CA ARG A 192 16.81 7.36 -7.13
C ARG A 192 17.91 7.45 -8.18
N ALA A 193 17.83 6.66 -9.24
CA ALA A 193 18.77 6.73 -10.35
C ALA A 193 18.85 8.15 -10.93
N GLU A 194 17.73 8.79 -11.28
CA GLU A 194 17.74 10.13 -11.86
C GLU A 194 18.33 11.19 -10.90
N ARG A 195 18.05 11.08 -9.58
CA ARG A 195 18.62 11.96 -8.54
C ARG A 195 20.12 11.73 -8.36
N THR A 196 20.59 10.48 -8.45
CA THR A 196 22.00 10.11 -8.27
C THR A 196 22.78 10.06 -9.59
N LYS A 197 22.28 10.63 -10.69
CA LYS A 197 22.98 10.64 -11.99
C LYS A 197 24.39 11.25 -11.98
N HIS A 198 24.71 12.03 -10.95
CA HIS A 198 26.04 12.62 -10.74
C HIS A 198 26.98 11.72 -9.90
N GLU A 199 26.45 10.61 -9.38
CA GLU A 199 27.12 9.60 -8.56
C GLU A 199 26.96 8.23 -9.25
N PRO A 200 27.88 7.88 -10.17
CA PRO A 200 27.70 6.77 -11.11
C PRO A 200 27.38 5.43 -10.42
N ASP A 201 28.04 5.16 -9.29
CA ASP A 201 27.87 3.91 -8.56
C ASP A 201 26.45 3.77 -7.98
N GLU A 202 25.88 4.85 -7.43
CA GLU A 202 24.52 4.83 -6.89
C GLU A 202 23.45 4.81 -7.97
N HIS A 203 23.68 5.51 -9.07
CA HIS A 203 22.80 5.50 -10.25
C HIS A 203 22.68 4.09 -10.84
N ASP A 204 23.82 3.42 -11.03
CA ASP A 204 23.86 2.10 -11.66
C ASP A 204 23.24 1.03 -10.76
N ILE A 205 23.44 1.11 -9.43
CA ILE A 205 22.78 0.22 -8.47
C ILE A 205 21.26 0.40 -8.52
N ALA A 206 20.78 1.64 -8.55
CA ALA A 206 19.34 1.91 -8.58
C ALA A 206 18.69 1.40 -9.87
N LEU A 207 19.32 1.60 -11.03
CA LEU A 207 18.84 1.05 -12.31
C LEU A 207 18.87 -0.47 -12.35
N GLN A 208 19.91 -1.10 -11.82
CA GLN A 208 20.01 -2.56 -11.77
C GLN A 208 18.86 -3.17 -10.94
N LEU A 209 18.59 -2.61 -9.76
CA LEU A 209 17.48 -3.06 -8.91
C LEU A 209 16.12 -2.83 -9.58
N ALA A 210 15.94 -1.70 -10.29
CA ALA A 210 14.71 -1.41 -11.02
C ALA A 210 14.47 -2.44 -12.14
N ALA A 211 15.53 -2.80 -12.87
CA ALA A 211 15.48 -3.80 -13.93
C ALA A 211 15.15 -5.19 -13.39
N GLU A 212 15.78 -5.63 -12.31
CA GLU A 212 15.51 -6.93 -11.67
C GLU A 212 14.07 -7.06 -11.18
N LEU A 213 13.53 -5.98 -10.60
CA LEU A 213 12.13 -5.92 -10.17
C LEU A 213 11.17 -5.93 -11.34
N ALA A 214 11.48 -5.20 -12.42
CA ALA A 214 10.69 -5.16 -13.64
C ALA A 214 10.65 -6.54 -14.34
N ASP A 215 11.78 -7.24 -14.40
CA ASP A 215 11.86 -8.60 -14.94
C ASP A 215 11.04 -9.59 -14.11
N THR A 216 11.20 -9.55 -12.78
CA THR A 216 10.42 -10.41 -11.88
C THR A 216 8.92 -10.19 -12.04
N LEU A 217 8.51 -8.92 -12.14
CA LEU A 217 7.12 -8.54 -12.39
C LEU A 217 6.63 -9.03 -13.77
N GLY A 218 7.47 -8.89 -14.81
CA GLY A 218 7.16 -9.36 -16.16
C GLY A 218 6.94 -10.87 -16.24
N ASP A 219 7.77 -11.64 -15.53
CA ASP A 219 7.65 -13.11 -15.48
C ASP A 219 6.41 -13.57 -14.70
N GLU A 220 6.04 -12.86 -13.64
CA GLU A 220 4.83 -13.13 -12.86
C GLU A 220 3.56 -12.81 -13.67
N LEU A 221 3.53 -11.66 -14.36
CA LEU A 221 2.44 -11.31 -15.27
C LEU A 221 2.31 -12.32 -16.42
N ARG A 222 3.42 -12.77 -17.01
CA ARG A 222 3.41 -13.82 -18.04
C ARG A 222 2.86 -15.14 -17.51
N ARG A 223 3.25 -15.55 -16.30
CA ARG A 223 2.71 -16.76 -15.65
C ARG A 223 1.20 -16.64 -15.44
N HIS A 224 0.72 -15.48 -14.96
CA HIS A 224 -0.71 -15.25 -14.73
C HIS A 224 -1.52 -15.29 -16.03
N MET A 225 -1.03 -14.62 -17.08
CA MET A 225 -1.67 -14.61 -18.39
C MET A 225 -1.73 -16.01 -19.02
N ASN A 226 -0.66 -16.80 -18.88
CA ASN A 226 -0.61 -18.16 -19.42
C ASN A 226 -1.47 -19.14 -18.62
N GLY A 227 -1.60 -18.96 -17.30
CA GLY A 227 -2.46 -19.78 -16.43
C GLY A 227 -3.95 -19.64 -16.78
N ARG A 228 -4.40 -18.43 -17.13
CA ARG A 228 -5.81 -18.16 -17.47
C ARG A 228 -6.25 -18.65 -18.85
N ILE A 229 -5.33 -18.95 -19.76
CA ILE A 229 -5.66 -19.45 -21.11
C ILE A 229 -5.94 -20.97 -21.12
N GLY A 230 -5.58 -21.70 -20.04
CA GLY A 230 -5.76 -23.15 -19.93
C GLY A 230 -7.14 -23.62 -19.45
N GLU A 231 -7.96 -22.74 -18.89
CA GLU A 231 -9.31 -23.07 -18.40
C GLU A 231 -10.37 -22.62 -19.42
N GLN A 232 -10.37 -23.22 -20.61
CA GLN A 232 -11.62 -23.23 -21.38
C GLN A 232 -12.59 -24.20 -20.71
N PRO A 233 -13.83 -23.79 -20.38
CA PRO A 233 -14.84 -24.71 -19.91
C PRO A 233 -15.06 -25.76 -21.01
N ASN A 234 -14.82 -27.03 -20.67
CA ASN A 234 -15.32 -28.13 -21.47
C ASN A 234 -16.84 -28.11 -21.35
N ASP A 235 -17.51 -27.49 -22.32
CA ASP A 235 -18.95 -27.63 -22.51
C ASP A 235 -19.23 -29.08 -22.91
N ASN A 236 -19.58 -29.90 -21.92
CA ASN A 236 -20.18 -31.23 -22.08
C ASN A 236 -21.48 -31.30 -21.29
#